data_AF-A0AB34PBN6-F1
#
_entry.id   AF-A0AB34PBN6-F1
#
_cell.length_a   1.000
_cell.length_b   1.000
_cell.length_c   1.000
_cell.angle_alpha   90.00
_cell.angle_beta   90.00
_cell.angle_gamma   90.00
#
_symmetry.space_group_name_H-M   'P 1'
#
loop_
_entity.id
_entity.type
_entity.pdbx_description
1 polymer ?
#
loop_
_entity_poly.entity_id
_entity_poly.type
_entity_poly.pdbx_seq_one_letter_code
_entity_poly.pdbx_strand_id
1 'polypeptide(L)'
;MIQIDPEAQPEPAPVTREVPLAQVKWPVIPDLAAVRSSGREVVVSQQGDGQQVLIRTPDTGDQQVYHFAQRPCWTLVKVDDQAL
;
A
#
# COMPACT_ATOMS: atom_id res chain seq x y z
N MET A 1 28.43 18.31 10.50
CA MET A 1 27.92 16.96 10.17
C MET A 1 26.79 16.71 11.16
N ILE A 2 25.55 16.71 10.71
CA ILE A 2 24.38 16.58 11.59
C ILE A 2 24.12 15.09 11.76
N GLN A 3 24.29 14.57 12.97
CA GLN A 3 23.87 13.21 13.35
C GLN A 3 22.39 13.25 13.70
N ILE A 4 21.60 12.46 13.00
CA ILE A 4 20.20 12.20 13.31
C ILE A 4 20.20 11.02 14.29
N ASP A 5 19.58 11.23 15.44
CA ASP A 5 19.42 10.22 16.49
C ASP A 5 18.25 9.30 16.15
N PRO A 6 18.49 8.00 15.86
CA PRO A 6 17.44 7.06 15.47
C PRO A 6 16.58 6.58 16.65
N GLU A 7 16.90 6.97 17.89
CA GLU A 7 16.18 6.54 19.10
C GLU A 7 15.15 7.59 19.58
N ALA A 8 14.96 8.67 18.81
CA ALA A 8 13.96 9.70 19.09
C ALA A 8 12.53 9.15 18.91
N GLN A 9 11.86 8.87 20.02
CA GLN A 9 10.46 8.45 20.08
C GLN A 9 9.47 9.63 19.93
N PRO A 10 8.25 9.37 19.41
CA PRO A 10 7.72 8.06 19.05
C PRO A 10 7.86 7.76 17.56
N GLU A 11 8.38 6.56 17.25
CA GLU A 11 8.18 5.96 15.94
C GLU A 11 6.67 5.89 15.63
N PRO A 12 6.24 6.22 14.40
CA PRO A 12 4.82 6.21 14.05
C PRO A 12 4.25 4.79 14.19
N ALA A 13 3.26 4.63 15.06
CA ALA A 13 2.54 3.37 15.20
C ALA A 13 1.61 3.15 13.99
N PRO A 14 1.50 1.92 13.47
CA PRO A 14 0.56 1.63 12.38
C PRO A 14 -0.88 1.90 12.84
N VAL A 15 -1.59 2.76 12.12
CA VAL A 15 -2.99 3.11 12.41
C VAL A 15 -3.91 2.36 11.45
N THR A 16 -4.79 1.52 12.00
CA THR A 16 -5.88 0.90 11.23
C THR A 16 -7.14 1.73 11.35
N ARG A 17 -7.77 2.07 10.23
CA ARG A 17 -9.06 2.79 10.21
C ARG A 17 -10.05 2.10 9.28
N GLU A 18 -11.25 1.84 9.78
CA GLU A 18 -12.38 1.43 8.94
C GLU A 18 -12.94 2.67 8.22
N VAL A 19 -12.93 2.64 6.89
CA VAL A 19 -13.43 3.75 6.06
C VAL A 19 -14.75 3.31 5.43
N PRO A 20 -15.87 4.00 5.70
CA PRO A 20 -17.13 3.73 5.02
C PRO A 20 -16.97 3.87 3.51
N LEU A 21 -17.58 2.97 2.72
CA LEU A 21 -17.45 2.96 1.26
C LEU A 21 -17.74 4.33 0.61
N ALA A 22 -18.71 5.07 1.15
CA ALA A 22 -19.08 6.40 0.68
C ALA A 22 -17.99 7.48 0.84
N GLN A 23 -16.99 7.25 1.70
CA GLN A 23 -15.89 8.17 1.98
C GLN A 23 -14.59 7.75 1.29
N VAL A 24 -14.59 6.63 0.58
CA VAL A 24 -13.44 6.14 -0.17
C VAL A 24 -13.20 7.07 -1.36
N LYS A 25 -12.03 7.70 -1.41
CA LYS A 25 -11.59 8.48 -2.57
C LYS A 25 -11.14 7.51 -3.67
N TRP A 26 -11.85 7.55 -4.79
CA TRP A 26 -11.54 6.77 -5.97
C TRP A 26 -10.65 7.58 -6.94
N PRO A 27 -9.72 6.95 -7.67
CA PRO A 27 -9.41 5.52 -7.65
C PRO A 27 -8.55 5.14 -6.43
N VAL A 28 -8.92 4.06 -5.74
CA VAL A 28 -8.15 3.55 -4.59
C VAL A 28 -6.81 2.97 -5.04
N ILE A 29 -6.79 2.39 -6.24
CA ILE A 29 -5.60 1.81 -6.84
C ILE A 29 -5.21 2.68 -8.03
N PRO A 30 -3.98 3.22 -8.08
CA PRO A 30 -3.52 3.98 -9.22
C PRO A 30 -3.39 3.07 -10.45
N ASP A 31 -3.40 3.66 -11.64
CA ASP A 31 -3.17 2.92 -12.88
C ASP A 31 -1.80 2.22 -12.85
N LEU A 32 -1.82 0.89 -12.81
CA LEU A 32 -0.62 0.07 -12.70
C LEU A 32 0.31 0.16 -13.93
N ALA A 33 -0.22 0.56 -15.09
CA ALA A 33 0.62 0.82 -16.26
C ALA A 33 1.38 2.13 -16.09
N ALA A 34 0.68 3.20 -15.70
CA ALA A 34 1.28 4.49 -15.40
C ALA A 34 2.31 4.41 -14.26
N VAL A 35 2.03 3.65 -13.21
CA VAL A 35 2.94 3.39 -12.08
C VAL A 35 4.23 2.71 -12.54
N ARG A 36 4.14 1.69 -13.41
CA ARG A 36 5.35 1.05 -13.97
C ARG A 36 6.15 2.02 -14.83
N SER A 37 5.47 2.86 -15.62
CA SER A 37 6.12 3.89 -16.44
C SER A 37 6.77 5.00 -15.61
N SER A 38 6.32 5.24 -14.37
CA SER A 38 6.93 6.22 -13.47
C SER A 38 8.14 5.69 -12.69
N GLY A 39 8.63 4.49 -13.02
CA GLY A 39 9.77 3.87 -12.33
C GLY A 39 9.42 3.22 -10.99
N ARG A 40 8.13 3.11 -10.64
CA ARG A 40 7.67 2.36 -9.46
C ARG A 40 7.48 0.90 -9.84
N GLU A 41 7.78 0.01 -8.90
CA GLU A 41 7.65 -1.42 -9.10
C GLU A 41 6.29 -1.91 -8.63
N VAL A 42 5.71 -2.83 -9.41
CA VAL A 42 4.43 -3.46 -9.10
C VAL A 42 4.61 -4.97 -9.06
N VAL A 43 4.41 -5.55 -7.89
CA VAL A 43 4.51 -6.99 -7.64
C VAL A 43 3.11 -7.52 -7.33
N VAL A 44 2.73 -8.61 -8.01
CA VAL A 44 1.43 -9.26 -7.80
C VAL A 44 1.69 -10.67 -7.30
N SER A 45 1.13 -11.00 -6.14
CA SER A 45 1.36 -12.27 -5.45
C SER A 45 0.02 -12.90 -5.05
N GLN A 46 -0.06 -14.23 -5.08
CA GLN A 46 -1.18 -14.95 -4.48
C GLN A 46 -0.98 -15.04 -2.96
N GLN A 47 -2.04 -14.82 -2.19
CA GLN A 47 -2.01 -14.88 -0.73
C GLN A 47 -3.20 -15.70 -0.21
N GLY A 48 -3.00 -17.00 -0.01
CA GLY A 48 -4.08 -17.93 0.36
C GLY A 48 -5.15 -17.98 -0.74
N ASP A 49 -6.41 -17.77 -0.35
CA ASP A 49 -7.55 -17.63 -1.29
C ASP A 49 -7.69 -16.20 -1.86
N GLY A 50 -6.73 -15.33 -1.55
CA GLY A 50 -6.70 -13.92 -1.94
C GLY A 50 -5.54 -13.59 -2.87
N GLN A 51 -5.49 -12.33 -3.29
CA GLN A 51 -4.41 -11.79 -4.10
C GLN A 51 -3.88 -10.51 -3.47
N GLN A 52 -2.59 -10.28 -3.56
CA GLN A 52 -1.93 -9.09 -3.06
C GLN A 52 -1.25 -8.36 -4.20
N VAL A 53 -1.42 -7.04 -4.23
CA VAL A 53 -0.68 -6.15 -5.15
C VAL A 53 0.16 -5.22 -4.30
N LEU A 54 1.48 -5.31 -4.43
CA LEU A 54 2.44 -4.39 -3.82
C LEU A 54 2.86 -3.37 -4.87
N ILE A 55 2.73 -2.10 -4.55
CA ILE A 55 3.33 -1.00 -5.29
C ILE A 55 4.42 -0.40 -4.39
N ARG A 56 5.65 -0.31 -4.90
CA ARG A 56 6.75 0.29 -4.17
C ARG A 56 7.55 1.24 -5.04
N THR A 57 8.09 2.28 -4.43
CA THR A 57 9.03 3.18 -5.08
C THR A 57 10.45 2.77 -4.67
N PRO A 58 11.32 2.36 -5.62
CA PRO A 58 12.70 1.95 -5.31
C PRO A 58 13.44 3.04 -4.52
N ASP A 59 14.34 2.61 -3.63
CA ASP A 59 15.17 3.51 -2.81
C ASP A 59 14.39 4.46 -1.88
N THR A 60 13.09 4.21 -1.66
CA THR A 60 12.26 4.95 -0.70
C THR A 60 11.47 3.99 0.19
N GLY A 61 11.04 4.49 1.35
CA GLY A 61 10.11 3.78 2.24
C GLY A 61 8.67 3.72 1.71
N ASP A 62 8.38 4.33 0.56
CA ASP A 62 7.02 4.40 0.01
C ASP A 62 6.57 3.04 -0.55
N GLN A 63 5.69 2.38 0.21
CA GLN A 63 5.10 1.10 -0.13
C GLN A 63 3.60 1.13 0.12
N GLN A 64 2.84 0.57 -0.82
CA GLN A 64 1.40 0.41 -0.72
C GLN A 64 1.04 -1.04 -1.04
N VAL A 65 0.31 -1.67 -0.13
CA VAL A 65 -0.13 -3.05 -0.27
C VAL A 65 -1.64 -3.11 -0.37
N TYR A 66 -2.14 -3.70 -1.43
CA TYR A 66 -3.56 -3.88 -1.70
C TYR A 66 -3.90 -5.36 -1.57
N HIS A 67 -4.80 -5.69 -0.65
CA HIS A 67 -5.26 -7.05 -0.42
C HIS A 67 -6.63 -7.26 -1.04
N PHE A 68 -6.75 -8.31 -1.85
CA PHE A 68 -7.96 -8.70 -2.53
C PHE A 68 -8.44 -10.06 -2.06
N ALA A 69 -9.76 -10.20 -1.97
CA ALA A 69 -10.43 -11.48 -1.76
C ALA A 69 -11.37 -11.76 -2.94
N GLN A 70 -11.48 -13.01 -3.37
CA GLN A 70 -12.38 -13.40 -4.44
C GLN A 70 -13.76 -13.81 -3.89
N ARG A 71 -14.77 -12.94 -4.00
CA ARG A 71 -16.17 -13.25 -3.60
C ARG A 71 -17.22 -12.39 -4.32
N PRO A 72 -18.01 -12.90 -5.27
CA PRO A 72 -17.67 -13.87 -6.32
C PRO A 72 -16.66 -13.31 -7.35
N CYS A 73 -16.34 -12.01 -7.29
CA CYS A 73 -15.30 -11.33 -8.04
C CYS A 73 -14.20 -10.81 -7.11
N TRP A 74 -13.05 -10.43 -7.67
CA TRP A 74 -11.97 -9.81 -6.91
C TRP A 74 -12.43 -8.49 -6.28
N THR A 75 -12.41 -8.45 -4.95
CA THR A 75 -12.81 -7.28 -4.15
C THR A 75 -11.64 -6.84 -3.30
N LEU A 76 -11.32 -5.54 -3.35
CA LEU A 76 -10.33 -4.94 -2.47
C LEU A 76 -10.88 -4.91 -1.04
N VAL A 77 -10.24 -5.61 -0.12
CA VAL A 77 -10.68 -5.73 1.28
C VAL A 77 -9.84 -4.92 2.24
N LYS A 78 -8.60 -4.58 1.87
CA LYS A 78 -7.67 -3.82 2.69
C LYS A 78 -6.64 -3.09 1.85
N VAL A 79 -6.27 -1.90 2.29
CA VAL A 79 -5.13 -1.13 1.80
C VAL A 79 -4.23 -0.85 2.99
N ASP A 80 -2.99 -1.31 2.93
CA ASP A 80 -1.94 -0.93 3.86
C ASP A 80 -1.05 0.10 3.17
N ASP A 81 -1.14 1.35 3.63
CA ASP A 81 -0.25 2.43 3.23
C ASP A 81 0.91 2.46 4.23
N GLN A 82 2.11 2.12 3.74
CA GLN A 82 3.32 2.01 4.55
C GLN A 82 4.34 3.09 4.18
N ALA A 83 3.87 4.25 3.72
CA ALA A 83 4.75 5.39 3.48
C ALA A 83 5.32 5.90 4.81
N LEU A 84 6.65 6.05 4.86
CA LEU A 84 7.42 6.66 5.95
C LEU A 84 7.72 8.13 5.65
#